data_AF-A1SP15-F1
#
_entry.id   AF-A1SP15-F1
#
_cell.length_a   1.000
_cell.length_b   1.000
_cell.length_c   1.000
_cell.angle_alpha   90.00
_cell.angle_beta   90.00
_cell.angle_gamma   90.00
#
_symmetry.space_group_name_H-M   'P 1'
#
loop_
_entity.id
_entity.type
_entity.pdbx_description
1 polymer ?
#
loop_
_entity_poly.entity_id
_entity_poly.type
_entity_poly.pdbx_seq_one_letter_code
_entity_poly.pdbx_strand_id
1 'polypeptide(L)'
;MTRTTRILVSALLVTVALLTSDEAVAVDHHIGGQSGGGAVTLSGFAQNDGVPENVPVAAQTTPGHWIHVTQCFMGGDQTCNEPARCDDGSVQTYAYFVTDSGETYAAGDNCPVGAVAASPEVTPGLVLRAFRRVPLPASELVVQPPGGRTLVNFETNFYTERGELTRVVRLLGRRVELRIWPETFTWHYGDGVSERTRGAGAPYPDLEITHRYLRRGRVAVRVDTTYAADFRVGAGGWRHVDGTVTIPGAAEGLRVVTARPVLVGG
;
A
#
# COMPACT_ATOMS: atom_id res chain seq x y z
N MET A 1 3.77 58.49 41.62
CA MET A 1 4.25 58.74 40.23
C MET A 1 4.62 57.41 39.61
N THR A 2 3.69 56.78 38.90
CA THR A 2 3.97 55.57 38.11
C THR A 2 2.89 55.50 37.03
N ARG A 3 3.25 55.95 35.82
CA ARG A 3 2.37 55.95 34.64
C ARG A 3 2.31 54.53 34.10
N THR A 4 1.13 53.90 34.16
CA THR A 4 0.87 52.64 33.47
C THR A 4 0.40 52.97 32.05
N THR A 5 1.31 52.82 31.09
CA THR A 5 1.10 53.01 29.66
C THR A 5 0.07 52.01 29.14
N ARG A 6 -1.08 52.50 28.65
CA ARG A 6 -2.02 51.72 27.85
C ARG A 6 -1.47 51.57 26.44
N ILE A 7 -1.15 50.35 26.02
CA ILE A 7 -0.81 50.03 24.64
C ILE A 7 -2.13 49.83 23.89
N LEU A 8 -2.48 50.79 23.04
CA LEU A 8 -3.52 50.66 22.01
C LEU A 8 -2.92 49.85 20.85
N VAL A 9 -3.38 48.63 20.66
CA VAL A 9 -3.09 47.85 19.44
C VAL A 9 -4.20 48.17 18.44
N SER A 10 -3.91 49.06 17.49
CA SER A 10 -4.77 49.31 16.32
C SER A 10 -4.78 48.09 15.41
N ALA A 11 -5.91 47.41 15.29
CA ALA A 11 -6.12 46.37 14.30
C ALA A 11 -6.39 47.03 12.93
N LEU A 12 -5.42 46.94 12.02
CA LEU A 12 -5.58 47.33 10.62
C LEU A 12 -6.36 46.21 9.91
N LEU A 13 -7.61 46.48 9.52
CA LEU A 13 -8.38 45.60 8.63
C LEU A 13 -7.78 45.71 7.22
N VAL A 14 -7.08 44.66 6.78
CA VAL A 14 -6.70 44.47 5.37
C VAL A 14 -7.74 43.57 4.73
N THR A 15 -8.63 44.16 3.94
CA THR A 15 -9.57 43.43 3.09
C THR A 15 -8.80 42.93 1.86
N VAL A 16 -8.40 41.65 1.85
CA VAL A 16 -7.84 41.02 0.64
C VAL A 16 -9.01 40.52 -0.20
N ALA A 17 -9.29 41.23 -1.29
CA ALA A 17 -10.13 40.72 -2.38
C ALA A 17 -9.32 39.68 -3.16
N LEU A 18 -9.60 38.39 -2.94
CA LEU A 18 -9.09 37.32 -3.81
C LEU A 18 -10.01 37.22 -5.03
N LEU A 19 -9.54 37.75 -6.14
CA LEU A 19 -10.05 37.48 -7.48
C LEU A 19 -9.94 35.97 -7.74
N THR A 20 -11.07 35.33 -8.06
CA THR A 20 -11.12 33.95 -8.56
C THR A 20 -10.56 33.92 -9.98
N SER A 21 -9.27 33.64 -10.12
CA SER A 21 -8.71 33.16 -11.40
C SER A 21 -8.98 31.66 -11.48
N ASP A 22 -9.99 31.31 -12.26
CA ASP A 22 -10.25 29.94 -12.70
C ASP A 22 -9.21 29.60 -13.77
N GLU A 23 -7.99 29.33 -13.32
CA GLU A 23 -6.96 28.76 -14.18
C GLU A 23 -7.11 27.25 -14.11
N ALA A 24 -7.81 26.70 -15.11
CA ALA A 24 -7.81 25.28 -15.38
C ALA A 24 -6.34 24.84 -15.57
N VAL A 25 -5.77 24.25 -14.53
CA VAL A 25 -4.45 23.62 -14.59
C VAL A 25 -4.57 22.46 -15.57
N ALA A 26 -4.00 22.63 -16.76
CA ALA A 26 -3.72 21.54 -17.67
C ALA A 26 -2.78 20.57 -16.94
N VAL A 27 -3.36 19.50 -16.39
CA VAL A 27 -2.57 18.42 -15.81
C VAL A 27 -1.97 17.65 -16.99
N ASP A 28 -0.69 17.87 -17.25
CA ASP A 28 0.11 17.02 -18.14
C ASP A 28 0.01 15.57 -17.65
N HIS A 29 -0.75 14.76 -18.37
CA HIS A 29 -0.94 13.35 -18.06
C HIS A 29 0.17 12.57 -18.75
N HIS A 30 1.30 12.42 -18.07
CA HIS A 30 2.26 11.37 -18.40
C HIS A 30 1.58 10.00 -18.25
N ILE A 31 1.25 9.40 -19.39
CA ILE A 31 0.87 7.99 -19.50
C ILE A 31 2.11 7.16 -19.19
N GLY A 32 2.25 6.74 -17.93
CA GLY A 32 3.26 5.78 -17.52
C GLY A 32 2.93 4.41 -18.10
N GLY A 33 3.65 4.02 -19.16
CA GLY A 33 3.51 2.70 -19.78
C GLY A 33 3.84 1.59 -18.78
N GLN A 34 2.86 0.74 -18.48
CA GLN A 34 3.15 -0.59 -17.92
C GLN A 34 3.44 -1.53 -19.09
N SER A 35 4.67 -2.03 -19.14
CA SER A 35 5.09 -3.10 -20.02
C SER A 35 4.34 -4.38 -19.66
N GLY A 36 3.23 -4.64 -20.35
CA GLY A 36 2.46 -5.86 -20.18
C GLY A 36 1.01 -5.74 -20.65
N GLY A 37 0.78 -5.46 -21.94
CA GLY A 37 -0.46 -5.79 -22.69
C GLY A 37 -1.82 -5.49 -22.04
N GLY A 38 -1.90 -4.58 -21.07
CA GLY A 38 -3.10 -4.34 -20.28
C GLY A 38 -3.88 -3.18 -20.86
N ALA A 39 -4.98 -3.48 -21.54
CA ALA A 39 -6.01 -2.51 -21.85
C ALA A 39 -6.38 -1.71 -20.58
N VAL A 40 -6.18 -0.39 -20.59
CA VAL A 40 -6.68 0.48 -19.53
C VAL A 40 -8.20 0.40 -19.57
N THR A 41 -8.78 -0.22 -18.55
CA THR A 41 -10.22 -0.47 -18.46
C THR A 41 -10.89 0.75 -17.84
N LEU A 42 -11.68 1.48 -18.61
CA LEU A 42 -12.52 2.56 -18.08
C LEU A 42 -13.87 1.95 -17.69
N SER A 43 -14.29 2.11 -16.43
CA SER A 43 -15.61 1.70 -15.94
C SER A 43 -16.29 2.87 -15.22
N GLY A 44 -17.63 2.90 -15.17
CA GLY A 44 -18.40 3.89 -14.40
C GLY A 44 -19.25 4.90 -15.20
N PHE A 45 -19.83 4.49 -16.32
CA PHE A 45 -20.71 5.35 -17.12
C PHE A 45 -22.07 5.50 -16.45
N ALA A 46 -22.54 6.75 -16.32
CA ALA A 46 -23.96 7.02 -16.13
C ALA A 46 -24.69 6.81 -17.46
N GLN A 47 -25.91 6.25 -17.43
CA GLN A 47 -26.66 5.72 -18.59
C GLN A 47 -26.87 6.66 -19.79
N ASN A 48 -26.51 7.95 -19.70
CA ASN A 48 -26.82 8.93 -20.75
C ASN A 48 -25.60 9.66 -21.34
N ASP A 49 -24.38 9.47 -20.80
CA ASP A 49 -23.18 10.13 -21.29
C ASP A 49 -22.16 9.06 -21.72
N GLY A 50 -22.16 8.71 -23.01
CA GLY A 50 -21.23 7.74 -23.60
C GLY A 50 -21.83 6.41 -24.06
N VAL A 51 -23.15 6.30 -24.23
CA VAL A 51 -23.74 5.12 -24.88
C VAL A 51 -23.34 5.11 -26.37
N PRO A 52 -22.74 4.02 -26.90
CA PRO A 52 -22.38 3.94 -28.30
C PRO A 52 -23.63 3.99 -29.19
N GLU A 53 -23.50 4.54 -30.40
CA GLU A 53 -24.62 4.64 -31.35
C GLU A 53 -25.24 3.26 -31.67
N ASN A 54 -24.45 2.19 -31.59
CA ASN A 54 -24.88 0.82 -31.75
C ASN A 54 -25.06 0.11 -30.40
N VAL A 55 -26.20 0.31 -29.75
CA VAL A 55 -26.55 -0.39 -28.51
C VAL A 55 -26.92 -1.85 -28.78
N PRO A 56 -26.18 -2.84 -28.28
CA PRO A 56 -26.53 -4.24 -28.47
C PRO A 56 -27.87 -4.55 -27.77
N VAL A 57 -28.67 -5.43 -28.37
CA VAL A 57 -30.02 -5.78 -27.86
C VAL A 57 -29.99 -6.21 -26.39
N ALA A 58 -28.94 -6.92 -25.98
CA ALA A 58 -28.75 -7.33 -24.59
C ALA A 58 -28.72 -6.16 -23.60
N ALA A 59 -28.18 -4.99 -23.99
CA ALA A 59 -28.15 -3.80 -23.15
C ALA A 59 -29.54 -3.15 -22.96
N GLN A 60 -30.53 -3.52 -23.78
CA GLN A 60 -31.89 -3.02 -23.70
C GLN A 60 -32.80 -3.88 -22.81
N THR A 61 -32.46 -5.17 -22.66
CA THR A 61 -33.33 -6.17 -22.02
C THR A 61 -32.73 -6.82 -20.78
N THR A 62 -31.42 -6.69 -20.58
CA THR A 62 -30.67 -7.42 -19.54
C THR A 62 -29.92 -6.43 -18.65
N PRO A 63 -30.03 -6.54 -17.32
CA PRO A 63 -29.19 -5.76 -16.39
C PRO A 63 -27.70 -6.02 -16.60
N GLY A 64 -26.89 -4.97 -16.50
CA GLY A 64 -25.45 -5.02 -16.71
C GLY A 64 -24.81 -3.64 -16.64
N HIS A 65 -23.57 -3.55 -17.10
CA HIS A 65 -22.76 -2.33 -17.09
C HIS A 65 -21.90 -2.18 -18.35
N TRP A 66 -21.49 -0.95 -18.65
CA TRP A 66 -20.61 -0.63 -19.77
C TRP A 66 -19.14 -0.60 -19.36
N ILE A 67 -18.29 -1.15 -20.22
CA ILE A 67 -16.83 -1.13 -20.14
C ILE A 67 -16.29 -0.48 -21.41
N HIS A 68 -15.36 0.46 -21.27
CA HIS A 68 -14.76 1.14 -22.40
C HIS A 68 -13.26 0.94 -22.40
N VAL A 69 -12.73 0.60 -23.56
CA VAL A 69 -11.30 0.37 -23.78
C VAL A 69 -10.80 1.41 -24.78
N THR A 70 -9.64 2.03 -24.53
CA THR A 70 -9.06 2.97 -25.49
C THR A 70 -8.82 2.29 -26.83
N GLN A 71 -9.31 2.88 -27.92
CA GLN A 71 -9.00 2.43 -29.27
C GLN A 71 -7.61 2.93 -29.66
N CYS A 72 -6.89 2.07 -30.35
CA CYS A 72 -5.53 2.35 -30.82
C CYS A 72 -5.58 2.49 -32.34
N PHE A 73 -4.78 3.39 -32.89
CA PHE A 73 -4.73 3.57 -34.35
C PHE A 73 -4.33 2.26 -35.05
N MET A 74 -5.05 1.85 -36.10
CA MET A 74 -4.68 0.66 -36.87
C MET A 74 -3.28 0.86 -37.49
N GLY A 75 -2.28 0.18 -36.94
CA GLY A 75 -0.88 0.27 -37.35
C GLY A 75 0.07 0.84 -36.30
N GLY A 76 -0.43 1.34 -35.16
CA GLY A 76 0.38 1.60 -33.97
C GLY A 76 0.54 0.31 -33.16
N ASP A 77 1.76 -0.01 -32.74
CA ASP A 77 2.13 -1.25 -32.06
C ASP A 77 1.13 -1.70 -30.97
N GLN A 78 1.16 -3.01 -30.66
CA GLN A 78 0.40 -3.72 -29.60
C GLN A 78 0.39 -3.04 -28.20
N THR A 79 1.07 -1.91 -28.03
CA THR A 79 1.23 -1.12 -26.82
C THR A 79 0.37 0.15 -26.77
N CYS A 80 -0.41 0.47 -27.81
CA CYS A 80 -1.27 1.68 -27.84
C CYS A 80 -0.51 2.98 -27.54
N ASN A 81 0.69 3.15 -28.10
CA ASN A 81 1.50 4.36 -27.86
C ASN A 81 0.81 5.63 -28.37
N GLU A 82 -0.09 5.50 -29.35
CA GLU A 82 -0.94 6.59 -29.83
C GLU A 82 -2.40 6.14 -29.87
N PRO A 83 -3.30 6.78 -29.08
CA PRO A 83 -4.71 6.45 -29.10
C PRO A 83 -5.35 6.97 -30.39
N ALA A 84 -6.32 6.21 -30.93
CA ALA A 84 -7.23 6.71 -31.94
C ALA A 84 -8.02 7.90 -31.37
N ARG A 85 -8.30 8.87 -32.22
CA ARG A 85 -8.98 10.11 -31.83
C ARG A 85 -10.25 10.30 -32.65
N CYS A 86 -11.21 10.94 -32.01
CA CYS A 86 -12.43 11.44 -32.64
C CYS A 86 -12.17 12.77 -33.33
N ASP A 87 -13.13 13.23 -34.13
CA ASP A 87 -13.01 14.48 -34.89
C ASP A 87 -12.83 15.72 -34.00
N ASP A 88 -13.30 15.67 -32.75
CA ASP A 88 -13.13 16.72 -31.74
C ASP A 88 -11.81 16.62 -30.97
N GLY A 89 -10.96 15.65 -31.31
CA GLY A 89 -9.66 15.40 -30.66
C GLY A 89 -9.74 14.55 -29.39
N SER A 90 -10.94 14.18 -28.93
CA SER A 90 -11.12 13.27 -27.80
C SER A 90 -10.59 11.86 -28.11
N VAL A 91 -10.28 11.09 -27.08
CA VAL A 91 -9.79 9.71 -27.23
C VAL A 91 -10.96 8.81 -27.62
N GLN A 92 -10.83 8.12 -28.74
CA GLN A 92 -11.79 7.11 -29.17
C GLN A 92 -11.68 5.88 -28.26
N THR A 93 -12.83 5.29 -27.93
CA THR A 93 -12.91 4.07 -27.14
C THR A 93 -13.70 3.00 -27.89
N TYR A 94 -13.59 1.74 -27.47
CA TYR A 94 -14.45 0.65 -27.90
C TYR A 94 -15.25 0.19 -26.72
N ALA A 95 -16.56 0.18 -26.89
CA ALA A 95 -17.51 -0.09 -25.85
C ALA A 95 -17.90 -1.57 -25.85
N TYR A 96 -17.97 -2.14 -24.65
CA TYR A 96 -18.50 -3.45 -24.35
C TYR A 96 -19.62 -3.32 -23.32
N PHE A 97 -20.71 -4.06 -23.51
CA PHE A 97 -21.73 -4.24 -22.50
C PHE A 97 -21.52 -5.59 -21.81
N VAL A 98 -21.40 -5.58 -20.48
CA VAL A 98 -21.25 -6.79 -19.68
C VAL A 98 -22.50 -6.98 -18.83
N THR A 99 -23.21 -8.09 -19.03
CA THR A 99 -24.37 -8.45 -18.21
C THR A 99 -23.96 -8.78 -16.79
N ASP A 100 -24.90 -8.75 -15.85
CA ASP A 100 -24.64 -9.19 -14.48
C ASP A 100 -24.23 -10.68 -14.39
N SER A 101 -24.55 -11.48 -15.41
CA SER A 101 -24.09 -12.87 -15.56
C SER A 101 -22.66 -13.00 -16.10
N GLY A 102 -22.00 -11.90 -16.47
CA GLY A 102 -20.63 -11.86 -16.99
C GLY A 102 -20.51 -12.05 -18.50
N GLU A 103 -21.62 -12.08 -19.24
CA GLU A 103 -21.60 -12.18 -20.70
C GLU A 103 -21.27 -10.82 -21.32
N THR A 104 -20.37 -10.81 -22.31
CA THR A 104 -19.83 -9.57 -22.89
C THR A 104 -20.29 -9.41 -24.33
N TYR A 105 -20.83 -8.23 -24.66
CA TYR A 105 -21.31 -7.86 -25.98
C TYR A 105 -20.54 -6.65 -26.49
N ALA A 106 -19.92 -6.79 -27.66
CA ALA A 106 -19.28 -5.68 -28.35
C ALA A 106 -20.32 -4.69 -28.88
N ALA A 107 -20.08 -3.39 -28.66
CA ALA A 107 -20.93 -2.31 -29.15
C ALA A 107 -20.22 -1.37 -30.13
N GLY A 108 -18.93 -1.59 -30.37
CA GLY A 108 -18.16 -0.87 -31.38
C GLY A 108 -17.41 0.34 -30.87
N ASP A 109 -16.85 1.10 -31.82
CA ASP A 109 -16.16 2.34 -31.56
C ASP A 109 -17.11 3.41 -31.03
N ASN A 110 -16.59 4.26 -30.15
CA ASN A 110 -17.33 5.24 -29.42
C ASN A 110 -16.48 6.50 -29.21
N CYS A 111 -17.05 7.63 -29.63
CA CYS A 111 -16.52 8.96 -29.40
C CYS A 111 -17.31 9.62 -28.27
N PRO A 112 -16.79 9.60 -27.02
CA PRO A 112 -17.54 10.13 -25.89
C PRO A 112 -17.69 11.65 -26.03
N VAL A 113 -18.93 12.14 -26.01
CA VAL A 113 -19.21 13.57 -25.92
C VAL A 113 -18.83 14.08 -24.52
N GLY A 114 -17.76 14.87 -24.45
CA GLY A 114 -17.16 15.32 -23.20
C GLY A 114 -16.11 14.34 -22.68
N ALA A 115 -14.92 14.85 -22.34
CA ALA A 115 -13.84 14.06 -21.78
C ALA A 115 -14.30 13.37 -20.49
N VAL A 116 -14.68 12.10 -20.60
CA VAL A 116 -14.98 11.25 -19.45
C VAL A 116 -13.67 11.00 -18.71
N ALA A 117 -13.46 11.73 -17.61
CA ALA A 117 -12.40 11.40 -16.68
C ALA A 117 -12.60 9.94 -16.24
N ALA A 118 -11.57 9.12 -16.38
CA ALA A 118 -11.59 7.74 -15.93
C ALA A 118 -12.14 7.68 -14.49
N SER A 119 -13.21 6.90 -14.25
CA SER A 119 -13.67 6.74 -12.86
C SER A 119 -12.52 6.15 -12.06
N PRO A 120 -12.16 6.76 -10.91
CA PRO A 120 -10.98 6.35 -10.20
C PRO A 120 -11.18 4.91 -9.71
N GLU A 121 -10.31 4.00 -10.17
CA GLU A 121 -10.28 2.61 -9.74
C GLU A 121 -9.30 2.42 -8.57
N VAL A 122 -9.64 1.50 -7.66
CA VAL A 122 -8.73 0.95 -6.65
C VAL A 122 -7.72 0.04 -7.35
N THR A 123 -6.62 0.62 -7.79
CA THR A 123 -5.47 -0.07 -8.37
C THR A 123 -4.55 -0.65 -7.28
N PRO A 124 -3.75 -1.71 -7.58
CA PRO A 124 -2.75 -2.24 -6.63
C PRO A 124 -1.81 -1.17 -6.09
N GLY A 125 -1.35 -0.24 -6.95
CA GLY A 125 -0.50 0.87 -6.53
C GLY A 125 -1.17 1.84 -5.55
N LEU A 126 -2.48 2.09 -5.68
CA LEU A 126 -3.24 2.87 -4.70
C LEU A 126 -3.34 2.13 -3.36
N VAL A 127 -3.55 0.81 -3.41
CA VAL A 127 -3.62 -0.03 -2.21
C VAL A 127 -2.28 -0.08 -1.49
N LEU A 128 -1.15 -0.24 -2.18
CA LEU A 128 0.18 -0.19 -1.56
C LEU A 128 0.41 1.13 -0.83
N ARG A 129 0.07 2.26 -1.46
CA ARG A 129 0.18 3.59 -0.82
C ARG A 129 -0.68 3.68 0.44
N ALA A 130 -1.87 3.07 0.43
CA ALA A 130 -2.73 2.99 1.61
C ALA A 130 -2.14 2.07 2.68
N PHE A 131 -1.65 0.88 2.28
CA PHE A 131 -1.05 -0.12 3.14
C PHE A 131 0.14 0.45 3.92
N ARG A 132 1.00 1.24 3.28
CA ARG A 132 2.11 1.97 3.94
C ARG A 132 1.68 2.94 5.04
N ARG A 133 0.41 3.35 5.06
CA ARG A 133 -0.17 4.26 6.08
C ARG A 133 -1.03 3.52 7.11
N VAL A 134 -1.26 2.22 6.93
CA VAL A 134 -2.00 1.42 7.91
C VAL A 134 -1.12 1.26 9.15
N PRO A 135 -1.64 1.56 10.35
CA PRO A 135 -0.91 1.29 11.58
C PRO A 135 -0.78 -0.22 11.78
N LEU A 136 0.45 -0.72 11.66
CA LEU A 136 0.81 -2.12 11.89
C LEU A 136 1.60 -2.24 13.19
N PRO A 137 1.37 -3.30 13.98
CA PRO A 137 2.08 -3.49 15.24
C PRO A 137 3.55 -3.83 14.98
N ALA A 138 4.43 -3.33 15.84
CA ALA A 138 5.78 -3.87 15.95
C ALA A 138 5.76 -5.29 16.53
N SER A 139 6.75 -6.10 16.20
CA SER A 139 6.93 -7.41 16.85
C SER A 139 7.49 -7.23 18.26
N GLU A 140 6.98 -8.03 19.20
CA GLU A 140 7.50 -8.09 20.56
C GLU A 140 8.67 -9.07 20.58
N LEU A 141 9.85 -8.60 20.96
CA LEU A 141 11.04 -9.43 21.00
C LEU A 141 11.03 -10.22 22.30
N VAL A 142 11.28 -11.53 22.21
CA VAL A 142 11.55 -12.35 23.38
C VAL A 142 13.00 -12.82 23.32
N VAL A 143 13.72 -12.61 24.43
CA VAL A 143 15.11 -13.02 24.60
C VAL A 143 15.20 -14.08 25.69
N GLN A 144 15.87 -15.19 25.39
CA GLN A 144 16.15 -16.25 26.34
C GLN A 144 17.66 -16.43 26.56
N PRO A 145 18.12 -16.52 27.82
CA PRO A 145 17.32 -16.55 29.05
C PRO A 145 16.69 -15.18 29.40
N PRO A 146 15.56 -15.17 30.12
CA PRO A 146 14.90 -13.92 30.52
C PRO A 146 15.75 -13.13 31.53
N GLY A 147 15.42 -11.85 31.72
CA GLY A 147 16.07 -10.99 32.70
C GLY A 147 17.16 -10.06 32.16
N GLY A 148 17.19 -9.84 30.84
CA GLY A 148 18.03 -8.83 30.19
C GLY A 148 19.54 -9.07 30.34
N ARG A 149 19.94 -10.33 30.54
CA ARG A 149 21.33 -10.74 30.68
C ARG A 149 21.59 -12.02 29.90
N THR A 150 22.75 -12.07 29.24
CA THR A 150 23.25 -13.30 28.62
C THR A 150 24.75 -13.45 28.87
N LEU A 151 25.31 -14.62 28.56
CA LEU A 151 26.72 -14.94 28.75
C LEU A 151 27.52 -14.76 27.45
N VAL A 152 28.74 -14.26 27.58
CA VAL A 152 29.74 -14.33 26.50
C VAL A 152 29.98 -15.80 26.14
N ASN A 153 30.09 -16.10 24.84
CA ASN A 153 30.33 -17.43 24.27
C ASN A 153 29.20 -18.46 24.43
N PHE A 154 28.01 -18.04 24.89
CA PHE A 154 26.81 -18.89 24.90
C PHE A 154 25.80 -18.40 23.87
N GLU A 155 24.98 -19.34 23.38
CA GLU A 155 23.84 -19.03 22.52
C GLU A 155 22.76 -18.31 23.32
N THR A 156 22.37 -17.14 22.83
CA THR A 156 21.20 -16.40 23.29
C THR A 156 20.11 -16.62 22.27
N ASN A 157 18.93 -17.05 22.69
CA ASN A 157 17.81 -17.32 21.78
C ASN A 157 16.91 -16.10 21.65
N PHE A 158 16.38 -15.88 20.44
CA PHE A 158 15.51 -14.78 20.08
C PHE A 158 14.28 -15.31 19.34
N TYR A 159 13.09 -14.83 19.69
CA TYR A 159 11.89 -15.14 18.92
C TYR A 159 10.82 -14.06 19.09
N THR A 160 9.75 -14.14 18.31
CA THR A 160 8.55 -13.32 18.43
C THR A 160 7.31 -14.15 18.08
N GLU A 161 6.13 -13.68 18.48
CA GLU A 161 4.85 -14.39 18.25
C GLU A 161 3.96 -13.64 17.25
N ARG A 162 4.54 -12.78 16.41
CA ARG A 162 3.77 -11.99 15.45
C ARG A 162 3.15 -12.88 14.38
N GLY A 163 1.81 -12.90 14.35
CA GLY A 163 1.02 -13.61 13.34
C GLY A 163 0.29 -12.69 12.35
N GLU A 164 -0.61 -13.30 11.58
CA GLU A 164 -1.46 -12.63 10.60
C GLU A 164 -2.48 -11.67 11.24
N LEU A 165 -2.90 -10.67 10.48
CA LEU A 165 -3.94 -9.72 10.89
C LEU A 165 -4.74 -9.21 9.70
N THR A 166 -5.96 -8.76 9.98
CA THR A 166 -6.84 -8.13 8.99
C THR A 166 -7.03 -6.64 9.28
N ARG A 167 -7.11 -5.83 8.22
CA ARG A 167 -7.43 -4.40 8.27
C ARG A 167 -8.45 -4.04 7.22
N VAL A 168 -9.24 -3.01 7.49
CA VAL A 168 -10.21 -2.46 6.53
C VAL A 168 -9.88 -0.99 6.33
N VAL A 169 -9.78 -0.58 5.07
CA VAL A 169 -9.57 0.81 4.67
C VAL A 169 -10.65 1.23 3.67
N ARG A 170 -10.87 2.54 3.54
CA ARG A 170 -11.74 3.10 2.50
C ARG A 170 -10.87 3.81 1.46
N LEU A 171 -10.97 3.38 0.21
CA LEU A 171 -10.27 3.98 -0.92
C LEU A 171 -11.31 4.35 -1.97
N LEU A 172 -11.35 5.63 -2.35
CA LEU A 172 -12.29 6.13 -3.37
C LEU A 172 -13.75 5.79 -3.03
N GLY A 173 -14.12 5.92 -1.75
CA GLY A 173 -15.45 5.54 -1.24
C GLY A 173 -15.69 4.03 -1.07
N ARG A 174 -14.84 3.16 -1.64
CA ARG A 174 -14.99 1.71 -1.59
C ARG A 174 -14.31 1.08 -0.38
N ARG A 175 -14.95 0.05 0.19
CA ARG A 175 -14.36 -0.77 1.26
C ARG A 175 -13.31 -1.71 0.66
N VAL A 176 -12.10 -1.64 1.20
CA VAL A 176 -10.97 -2.51 0.84
C VAL A 176 -10.52 -3.24 2.09
N GLU A 177 -10.49 -4.56 2.02
CA GLU A 177 -10.00 -5.40 3.10
C GLU A 177 -8.60 -5.89 2.78
N LEU A 178 -7.75 -5.92 3.81
CA LEU A 178 -6.36 -6.34 3.75
C LEU A 178 -6.16 -7.55 4.66
N ARG A 179 -5.63 -8.64 4.11
CA ARG A 179 -5.04 -9.75 4.87
C ARG A 179 -3.54 -9.53 4.89
N ILE A 180 -2.96 -9.41 6.07
CA ILE A 180 -1.59 -8.96 6.28
C ILE A 180 -0.85 -10.01 7.09
N TRP A 181 0.35 -10.38 6.69
CA TRP A 181 1.19 -11.36 7.39
C TRP A 181 2.66 -10.92 7.42
N PRO A 182 3.43 -11.34 8.44
CA PRO A 182 4.88 -11.18 8.43
C PRO A 182 5.49 -12.00 7.30
N GLU A 183 6.17 -11.35 6.37
CA GLU A 183 6.91 -12.03 5.31
C GLU A 183 8.34 -12.35 5.75
N THR A 184 8.99 -11.39 6.43
CA THR A 184 10.35 -11.57 6.97
C THR A 184 10.57 -10.83 8.28
N PHE A 185 11.51 -11.34 9.07
CA PHE A 185 12.02 -10.75 10.30
C PHE A 185 13.49 -10.39 10.12
N THR A 186 13.89 -9.20 10.58
CA THR A 186 15.30 -8.79 10.62
C THR A 186 15.72 -8.60 12.08
N TRP A 187 16.54 -9.51 12.58
CA TRP A 187 17.07 -9.53 13.93
C TRP A 187 18.31 -8.68 14.00
N HIS A 188 18.35 -7.72 14.91
CA HIS A 188 19.51 -6.89 15.18
C HIS A 188 20.04 -7.26 16.57
N TYR A 189 21.25 -7.81 16.64
CA TYR A 189 21.84 -8.28 17.91
C TYR A 189 22.57 -7.16 18.67
N GLY A 190 22.68 -5.96 18.08
CA GLY A 190 23.22 -4.77 18.75
C GLY A 190 24.74 -4.74 18.91
N ASP A 191 25.46 -5.73 18.35
CA ASP A 191 26.93 -5.78 18.28
C ASP A 191 27.48 -5.59 16.86
N GLY A 192 26.62 -5.14 15.94
CA GLY A 192 26.91 -4.95 14.51
C GLY A 192 26.52 -6.14 13.63
N VAL A 193 26.07 -7.26 14.21
CA VAL A 193 25.55 -8.40 13.48
C VAL A 193 24.02 -8.33 13.39
N SER A 194 23.50 -8.70 12.22
CA SER A 194 22.07 -8.85 11.98
C SER A 194 21.79 -10.07 11.12
N GLU A 195 20.62 -10.66 11.28
CA GLU A 195 20.17 -11.83 10.53
C GLU A 195 18.75 -11.62 10.02
N ARG A 196 18.43 -12.17 8.84
CA ARG A 196 17.08 -12.09 8.27
C ARG A 196 16.50 -13.47 8.07
N THR A 197 15.29 -13.69 8.58
CA THR A 197 14.58 -14.97 8.51
C THR A 197 13.16 -14.82 8.00
N ARG A 198 12.56 -15.93 7.57
CA ARG A 198 11.11 -16.02 7.29
C ARG A 198 10.32 -16.50 8.51
N GLY A 199 10.93 -17.33 9.36
CA GLY A 199 10.36 -17.77 10.62
C GLY A 199 10.54 -16.75 11.74
N ALA A 200 9.61 -16.76 12.68
CA ALA A 200 9.60 -15.90 13.86
C ALA A 200 10.50 -16.40 15.01
N GLY A 201 11.20 -17.52 14.79
CA GLY A 201 11.95 -18.24 15.82
C GLY A 201 11.04 -19.08 16.71
N ALA A 202 11.66 -19.79 17.66
CA ALA A 202 10.96 -20.64 18.60
C ALA A 202 11.58 -20.57 20.00
N PRO A 203 10.80 -20.75 21.08
CA PRO A 203 11.35 -20.87 22.42
C PRO A 203 12.22 -22.13 22.57
N TYR A 204 13.02 -22.20 23.63
CA TYR A 204 13.63 -23.45 24.07
C TYR A 204 12.55 -24.57 24.18
N PRO A 205 12.81 -25.80 23.72
CA PRO A 205 14.12 -26.34 23.32
C PRO A 205 14.49 -26.20 21.84
N ASP A 206 13.62 -25.67 20.98
CA ASP A 206 13.83 -25.69 19.53
C ASP A 206 14.93 -24.70 19.07
N LEU A 207 15.03 -23.53 19.72
CA LEU A 207 16.14 -22.58 19.57
C LEU A 207 16.49 -22.20 18.12
N GLU A 208 15.49 -21.85 17.30
CA GLU A 208 15.70 -21.63 15.87
C GLU A 208 16.60 -20.43 15.53
N ILE A 209 16.53 -19.35 16.30
CA ILE A 209 17.27 -18.11 16.05
C ILE A 209 18.13 -17.80 17.26
N THR A 210 19.44 -18.02 17.11
CA THR A 210 20.40 -17.79 18.19
C THR A 210 21.54 -16.89 17.78
N HIS A 211 22.09 -16.17 18.75
CA HIS A 211 23.32 -15.39 18.55
C HIS A 211 24.29 -15.59 19.71
N ARG A 212 25.58 -15.66 19.38
CA ARG A 212 26.67 -15.83 20.35
C ARG A 212 27.53 -14.58 20.42
N TYR A 213 27.43 -13.88 21.54
CA TYR A 213 28.25 -12.69 21.80
C TYR A 213 29.68 -13.05 22.20
N LEU A 214 30.66 -12.38 21.57
CA LEU A 214 32.09 -12.62 21.83
C LEU A 214 32.72 -11.63 22.82
N ARG A 215 32.03 -10.52 23.12
CA ARG A 215 32.53 -9.45 23.99
C ARG A 215 31.47 -9.10 25.03
N ARG A 216 31.92 -8.93 26.28
CA ARG A 216 31.06 -8.39 27.35
C ARG A 216 30.68 -6.94 27.05
N GLY A 217 29.48 -6.53 27.43
CA GLY A 217 29.00 -5.18 27.16
C GLY A 217 27.50 -5.02 27.32
N ARG A 218 27.01 -3.84 26.97
CA ARG A 218 25.58 -3.57 26.78
C ARG A 218 25.32 -3.46 25.28
N VAL A 219 24.29 -4.15 24.82
CA VAL A 219 23.83 -4.10 23.43
C VAL A 219 22.34 -3.75 23.41
N ALA A 220 21.87 -3.17 22.32
CA ALA A 220 20.46 -2.89 22.08
C ALA A 220 19.95 -3.86 21.01
N VAL A 221 19.15 -4.84 21.42
CA VAL A 221 18.59 -5.87 20.53
C VAL A 221 17.19 -5.45 20.06
N ARG A 222 16.82 -5.81 18.83
CA ARG A 222 15.46 -5.56 18.29
C ARG A 222 15.17 -6.49 17.12
N VAL A 223 13.90 -6.65 16.79
CA VAL A 223 13.46 -7.34 15.58
C VAL A 223 12.55 -6.44 14.74
N ASP A 224 12.92 -6.24 13.48
CA ASP A 224 12.08 -5.53 12.51
C ASP A 224 11.23 -6.54 11.75
N THR A 225 9.98 -6.17 11.44
CA THR A 225 9.05 -7.05 10.71
C THR A 225 8.65 -6.41 9.41
N THR A 226 8.87 -7.13 8.31
CA THR A 226 8.40 -6.74 6.98
C THR A 226 7.11 -7.50 6.69
N TYR A 227 6.03 -6.75 6.50
CA TYR A 227 4.71 -7.27 6.22
C TYR A 227 4.40 -7.27 4.73
N ALA A 228 3.81 -8.36 4.26
CA ALA A 228 3.14 -8.45 2.97
C ALA A 228 1.61 -8.44 3.17
N ALA A 229 0.87 -8.21 2.10
CA ALA A 229 -0.58 -8.22 2.17
C ALA A 229 -1.25 -8.67 0.87
N ASP A 230 -2.44 -9.24 1.03
CA ASP A 230 -3.42 -9.40 -0.02
C ASP A 230 -4.59 -8.45 0.25
N PHE A 231 -5.27 -8.03 -0.80
CA PHE A 231 -6.41 -7.12 -0.71
C PHE A 231 -7.62 -7.61 -1.52
N ARG A 232 -8.82 -7.26 -1.05
CA ARG A 232 -10.07 -7.42 -1.82
C ARG A 232 -10.90 -6.14 -1.77
N VAL A 233 -11.64 -5.88 -2.84
CA VAL A 233 -12.54 -4.72 -2.96
C VAL A 233 -13.98 -5.22 -3.00
N GLY A 234 -14.81 -4.80 -2.04
CA GLY A 234 -16.18 -5.31 -1.93
C GLY A 234 -16.22 -6.85 -1.84
N ALA A 235 -17.02 -7.49 -2.70
CA ALA A 235 -17.14 -8.94 -2.80
C ALA A 235 -16.21 -9.58 -3.86
N GLY A 236 -15.26 -8.82 -4.41
CA GLY A 236 -14.30 -9.32 -5.40
C GLY A 236 -13.28 -10.32 -4.81
N GLY A 237 -12.50 -10.92 -5.71
CA GLY A 237 -11.42 -11.84 -5.34
C GLY A 237 -10.26 -11.18 -4.59
N TRP A 238 -9.50 -11.99 -3.86
CA TRP A 238 -8.24 -11.58 -3.24
C TRP A 238 -7.17 -11.38 -4.32
N ARG A 239 -6.41 -10.29 -4.20
CA ARG A 239 -5.30 -9.93 -5.08
C ARG A 239 -4.09 -9.56 -4.23
N HIS A 240 -2.89 -9.83 -4.74
CA HIS A 240 -1.66 -9.48 -4.04
C HIS A 240 -1.42 -7.96 -4.04
N VAL A 241 -0.87 -7.43 -2.95
CA VAL A 241 -0.34 -6.06 -2.92
C VAL A 241 1.12 -6.10 -3.35
N ASP A 242 1.45 -5.48 -4.48
CA ASP A 242 2.82 -5.43 -5.00
C ASP A 242 3.72 -4.52 -4.15
N GLY A 243 4.24 -5.06 -3.06
CA GLY A 243 5.18 -4.41 -2.16
C GLY A 243 4.87 -4.64 -0.68
N THR A 244 5.82 -4.22 0.16
CA THR A 244 5.81 -4.54 1.58
C THR A 244 5.94 -3.29 2.46
N VAL A 245 5.70 -3.47 3.75
CA VAL A 245 5.84 -2.44 4.78
C VAL A 245 6.70 -2.98 5.92
N THR A 246 7.83 -2.33 6.20
CA THR A 246 8.69 -2.70 7.33
C THR A 246 8.38 -1.85 8.55
N ILE A 247 8.13 -2.51 9.67
CA ILE A 247 7.90 -1.89 10.99
C ILE A 247 9.09 -2.21 11.89
N PRO A 248 9.83 -1.20 12.36
CA PRO A 248 10.90 -1.39 13.31
C PRO A 248 10.38 -1.88 14.67
N GLY A 249 11.09 -2.83 15.26
CA GLY A 249 10.85 -3.25 16.65
C GLY A 249 11.36 -2.24 17.67
N ALA A 250 10.82 -2.30 18.88
CA ALA A 250 11.39 -1.57 20.01
C ALA A 250 12.77 -2.14 20.36
N ALA A 251 13.72 -1.26 20.68
CA ALA A 251 15.04 -1.69 21.13
C ALA A 251 15.02 -2.05 22.62
N GLU A 252 15.50 -3.25 22.94
CA GLU A 252 15.62 -3.77 24.29
C GLU A 252 17.08 -3.84 24.73
N GLY A 253 17.36 -3.45 25.97
CA GLY A 253 18.71 -3.49 26.51
C GLY A 253 19.09 -4.89 26.98
N LEU A 254 20.15 -5.46 26.40
CA LEU A 254 20.72 -6.75 26.81
C LEU A 254 22.13 -6.56 27.37
N ARG A 255 22.41 -7.14 28.55
CA ARG A 255 23.74 -7.15 29.16
C ARG A 255 24.45 -8.48 28.90
N VAL A 256 25.52 -8.42 28.12
CA VAL A 256 26.42 -9.56 27.91
C VAL A 256 27.47 -9.57 29.03
N VAL A 257 27.49 -10.62 29.84
CA VAL A 257 28.38 -10.77 31.00
C VAL A 257 29.26 -12.00 30.88
N THR A 258 30.38 -12.02 31.60
CA THR A 258 31.20 -13.23 31.74
C THR A 258 30.77 -13.99 32.99
N ALA A 259 30.71 -15.32 32.92
CA ALA A 259 30.58 -16.16 34.11
C ALA A 259 31.96 -16.31 34.79
N ARG A 260 31.96 -16.40 36.13
CA ARG A 260 33.10 -16.88 36.91
C ARG A 260 32.69 -18.22 37.52
N PRO A 261 33.40 -19.33 37.24
CA PRO A 261 33.09 -20.59 37.89
C PRO A 261 33.34 -20.45 39.40
N VAL A 262 32.37 -20.90 40.20
CA VAL A 262 32.51 -21.04 41.66
C VAL A 262 32.30 -22.52 41.96
N LEU A 263 33.31 -23.15 42.56
CA LEU A 263 33.21 -24.53 43.01
C LEU A 263 32.41 -24.54 44.32
N VAL A 264 31.26 -25.19 44.33
CA VAL A 264 30.52 -25.51 45.56
C VAL A 264 30.88 -26.94 45.95
N GLY A 265 31.55 -27.10 47.10
CA GLY A 265 31.85 -28.43 47.65
C GLY A 265 30.55 -29.08 48.12
N GLY A 266 30.33 -30.32 47.68
CA GLY A 266 29.23 -31.18 48.14
C GLY A 266 29.56 -31.93 49.42
#